data_AF-A0A7C3LV60-F1
#
_entry.id   AF-A0A7C3LV60-F1
#
_cell.length_a   1.000
_cell.length_b   1.000
_cell.length_c   1.000
_cell.angle_alpha   90.00
_cell.angle_beta   90.00
_cell.angle_gamma   90.00
#
_symmetry.space_group_name_H-M   'P 1'
#
loop_
_entity.id
_entity.type
_entity.pdbx_description
1 polymer ?
#
loop_
_entity_poly.entity_id
_entity_poly.type
_entity_poly.pdbx_seq_one_letter_code
_entity_poly.pdbx_strand_id
1 'polypeptide(L)'
;MKIQGLSENDTLPDFSVATGITFFIIIFSLLISSLAAVLHLPSPDTLLMSMWGIFASSIMTLLLLWFILTRYRTYVIQLLKHPFEYFLKGLYYYLLFLPILFVVTTFSFYIFKTINFTPEPQEIILLYLRTDSFYLMFIIFFLSCIVAPFSEELIFRGMIYAGLKQRFSIPLSMI
;
A
#
# COMPACT_ATOMS: atom_id res chain seq x y z
N MET A 1 4.92 -19.32 4.02
CA MET A 1 5.70 -19.08 5.24
C MET A 1 5.00 -19.88 6.32
N LYS A 2 5.60 -20.95 6.83
CA LYS A 2 4.98 -21.74 7.90
C LYS A 2 5.34 -21.01 9.19
N ILE A 3 4.42 -20.23 9.74
CA ILE A 3 4.68 -19.44 10.96
C ILE A 3 4.71 -20.44 12.12
N GLN A 4 5.89 -20.67 12.68
CA GLN A 4 6.06 -21.55 13.83
C GLN A 4 5.56 -20.82 15.09
N GLY A 5 4.55 -21.38 15.76
CA GLY A 5 4.02 -20.84 17.02
C GLY A 5 2.54 -20.41 17.00
N LEU A 6 1.80 -20.68 15.93
CA LEU A 6 0.33 -20.58 15.94
C LEU A 6 -0.27 -21.80 16.64
N SER A 7 -1.15 -21.57 17.61
CA SER A 7 -2.00 -22.60 18.20
C SER A 7 -3.05 -23.04 17.17
N GLU A 8 -3.57 -24.28 17.26
CA GLU A 8 -4.70 -24.74 16.40
C GLU A 8 -5.93 -23.83 16.47
N ASN A 9 -6.05 -22.99 17.52
CA ASN A 9 -7.14 -22.03 17.71
C ASN A 9 -6.86 -20.62 17.17
N ASP A 10 -5.66 -20.33 16.65
CA ASP A 10 -5.37 -19.00 16.12
C ASP A 10 -6.03 -18.82 14.74
N THR A 11 -6.90 -17.80 14.62
CA THR A 11 -7.57 -17.49 13.36
C THR A 11 -6.55 -17.02 12.33
N LEU A 12 -6.39 -17.79 11.26
CA LEU A 12 -5.54 -17.43 10.13
C LEU A 12 -6.34 -16.64 9.09
N PRO A 13 -5.69 -15.77 8.31
CA PRO A 13 -6.33 -15.15 7.17
C PRO A 13 -6.60 -16.22 6.11
N ASP A 14 -7.88 -16.56 5.96
CA ASP A 14 -8.35 -17.52 4.95
C ASP A 14 -8.70 -16.83 3.64
N PHE A 15 -8.90 -17.62 2.58
CA PHE A 15 -9.28 -17.13 1.26
C PHE A 15 -10.48 -16.16 1.29
N SER A 16 -11.52 -16.48 2.06
CA SER A 16 -12.72 -15.64 2.20
C SER A 16 -12.41 -14.24 2.75
N VAL A 17 -11.42 -14.14 3.64
CA VAL A 17 -11.00 -12.88 4.27
C VAL A 17 -10.24 -12.04 3.24
N ALA A 18 -9.33 -12.66 2.49
CA ALA A 18 -8.60 -12.00 1.42
C ALA A 18 -9.55 -11.44 0.34
N THR A 19 -10.54 -12.24 -0.09
CA THR A 19 -11.56 -11.78 -1.04
C THR A 19 -12.45 -10.68 -0.44
N GLY A 20 -12.80 -10.80 0.83
CA GLY A 20 -13.62 -9.80 1.54
C GLY A 20 -12.92 -8.45 1.65
N ILE A 21 -11.63 -8.43 2.03
CA ILE A 21 -10.82 -7.21 2.08
C ILE A 21 -10.69 -6.58 0.69
N THR A 22 -10.41 -7.39 -0.33
CA THR A 22 -10.27 -6.90 -1.72
C THR A 22 -11.57 -6.28 -2.21
N PHE A 23 -12.70 -6.95 -1.98
CA PHE A 23 -14.01 -6.44 -2.36
C PHE A 23 -14.38 -5.17 -1.59
N PHE A 24 -14.05 -5.09 -0.30
CA PHE A 24 -14.23 -3.89 0.50
C PHE A 24 -13.43 -2.71 -0.05
N ILE A 25 -12.15 -2.91 -0.42
CA ILE A 25 -11.32 -1.86 -1.03
C ILE A 25 -11.98 -1.33 -2.31
N ILE A 26 -12.46 -2.23 -3.18
CA ILE A 26 -13.10 -1.86 -4.44
C ILE A 26 -14.39 -1.08 -4.19
N ILE A 27 -15.30 -1.61 -3.35
CA ILE A 27 -16.57 -0.93 -3.03
C ILE A 27 -16.31 0.43 -2.38
N PHE A 28 -15.42 0.50 -1.41
CA PHE A 28 -15.09 1.74 -0.73
C PHE A 28 -14.57 2.78 -1.72
N SER A 29 -13.66 2.38 -2.61
CA SER A 29 -13.11 3.26 -3.66
C SER A 29 -14.20 3.75 -4.62
N LEU A 30 -15.14 2.88 -5.01
CA LEU A 30 -16.28 3.26 -5.85
C LEU A 30 -17.22 4.25 -5.14
N LEU A 31 -17.51 4.02 -3.86
CA LEU A 31 -18.36 4.90 -3.05
C LEU A 31 -17.74 6.29 -2.88
N ILE A 32 -16.45 6.36 -2.56
CA ILE A 32 -15.72 7.63 -2.44
C ILE A 32 -15.69 8.38 -3.77
N SER A 33 -15.45 7.68 -4.87
CA SER A 33 -15.44 8.28 -6.22
C SER A 33 -16.83 8.81 -6.60
N SER A 34 -17.89 8.05 -6.27
CA SER A 34 -19.27 8.48 -6.49
C SER A 34 -19.64 9.69 -5.63
N LEU A 35 -19.19 9.72 -4.37
CA LEU A 35 -19.41 10.85 -3.47
C LEU A 35 -18.70 12.11 -3.96
N ALA A 36 -17.46 11.99 -4.45
CA ALA A 36 -16.73 13.10 -5.05
C ALA A 36 -17.49 13.71 -6.24
N ALA A 37 -18.07 12.86 -7.10
CA ALA A 37 -18.88 13.30 -8.23
C ALA A 37 -20.16 14.02 -7.80
N VAL A 38 -20.87 13.51 -6.77
CA VAL A 38 -22.09 14.15 -6.23
C VAL A 38 -21.79 15.50 -5.59
N LEU A 39 -20.65 15.61 -4.91
CA LEU A 39 -20.20 16.86 -4.29
C LEU A 39 -19.67 17.89 -5.30
N HIS A 40 -19.68 17.57 -6.60
CA HIS A 40 -19.15 18.42 -7.67
C HIS A 40 -17.73 18.91 -7.36
N LEU A 41 -16.91 18.02 -6.80
CA LEU A 41 -15.51 18.36 -6.54
C LEU A 41 -14.84 18.75 -7.87
N PRO A 42 -13.98 19.78 -7.87
CA PRO A 42 -13.34 20.33 -9.06
C PRO A 42 -12.52 19.29 -9.81
N SER A 43 -12.12 19.64 -11.04
CA SER A 43 -11.41 18.77 -11.98
C SER A 43 -10.21 18.02 -11.36
N PRO A 44 -9.86 16.83 -11.90
CA PRO A 44 -8.85 15.93 -11.33
C PRO A 44 -7.50 16.59 -11.04
N ASP A 45 -7.17 17.67 -11.74
CA ASP A 45 -5.88 18.38 -11.65
C ASP A 45 -5.79 19.35 -10.45
N THR A 46 -6.85 19.43 -9.64
CA THR A 46 -6.89 20.34 -8.49
C THR A 46 -6.33 19.70 -7.23
N LEU A 47 -5.54 20.48 -6.48
CA LEU A 47 -5.03 20.11 -5.16
C LEU A 47 -6.12 19.53 -4.23
N LEU A 48 -7.35 20.05 -4.34
CA LEU A 48 -8.48 19.59 -3.54
C LEU A 48 -8.86 18.13 -3.81
N MET A 49 -8.79 17.68 -5.08
CA MET A 49 -9.07 16.31 -5.45
C MET A 49 -7.97 15.36 -4.95
N SER A 50 -6.70 15.78 -5.05
CA SER A 50 -5.57 15.06 -4.47
C SER A 50 -5.71 14.91 -2.94
N MET A 51 -6.08 15.99 -2.24
CA MET A 51 -6.33 15.96 -0.79
C MET A 51 -7.50 15.02 -0.44
N TRP A 52 -8.56 15.00 -1.25
CA TRP A 52 -9.68 14.07 -1.09
C TRP A 52 -9.24 12.61 -1.25
N GLY A 53 -8.44 12.30 -2.27
CA GLY A 53 -7.91 10.96 -2.49
C GLY A 53 -7.01 10.48 -1.35
N ILE A 54 -6.11 11.35 -0.86
CA ILE A 54 -5.25 11.07 0.29
C ILE A 54 -6.08 10.85 1.56
N PHE A 55 -7.09 11.68 1.79
CA PHE A 55 -7.97 11.55 2.95
C PHE A 55 -8.77 10.24 2.91
N ALA A 56 -9.39 9.90 1.78
CA ALA A 56 -10.18 8.70 1.64
C ALA A 56 -9.32 7.42 1.76
N SER A 57 -8.15 7.38 1.12
CA SER A 57 -7.21 6.26 1.23
C SER A 57 -6.68 6.09 2.66
N SER A 58 -6.46 7.18 3.39
CA SER A 58 -6.09 7.14 4.80
C SER A 58 -7.20 6.54 5.66
N ILE A 59 -8.46 6.97 5.46
CA ILE A 59 -9.62 6.39 6.18
C ILE A 59 -9.74 4.90 5.90
N MET A 60 -9.69 4.50 4.64
CA MET A 60 -9.78 3.09 4.24
C MET A 60 -8.70 2.26 4.94
N THR A 61 -7.46 2.75 4.92
CA THR A 61 -6.31 2.09 5.53
C THR A 61 -6.52 1.94 7.04
N LEU A 62 -6.95 3.01 7.73
CA LEU A 62 -7.23 2.97 9.16
C LEU A 62 -8.35 1.98 9.52
N LEU A 63 -9.42 1.93 8.74
CA LEU A 63 -10.51 0.97 8.93
C LEU A 63 -10.03 -0.48 8.77
N LEU A 64 -9.23 -0.75 7.75
CA LEU A 64 -8.66 -2.07 7.51
C LEU A 64 -7.68 -2.46 8.61
N LEU A 65 -6.78 -1.56 9.01
CA LEU A 65 -5.86 -1.80 10.12
C LEU A 65 -6.61 -2.06 11.42
N TRP A 66 -7.65 -1.28 11.71
CA TRP A 66 -8.48 -1.51 12.89
C TRP A 66 -9.13 -2.90 12.86
N PHE A 67 -9.73 -3.30 11.72
CA PHE A 67 -10.29 -4.64 11.55
C PHE A 67 -9.24 -5.75 11.72
N ILE A 68 -8.06 -5.60 11.09
CA ILE A 68 -6.98 -6.60 11.15
C ILE A 68 -6.42 -6.71 12.56
N LEU A 69 -6.15 -5.60 13.22
CA LEU A 69 -5.55 -5.59 14.57
C LEU A 69 -6.53 -6.07 15.66
N THR A 70 -7.84 -5.89 15.46
CA THR A 70 -8.85 -6.42 16.39
C THR A 70 -9.13 -7.90 16.16
N ARG A 71 -9.26 -8.34 14.91
CA ARG A 71 -9.63 -9.73 14.57
C ARG A 71 -8.44 -10.70 14.52
N TYR A 72 -7.27 -10.25 14.05
CA TYR A 72 -6.09 -11.07 13.77
C TYR A 72 -4.87 -10.68 14.62
N ARG A 73 -5.10 -10.12 15.81
CA ARG A 73 -4.06 -9.61 16.70
C ARG A 73 -2.88 -10.57 16.89
N THR A 74 -3.16 -11.83 17.24
CA THR A 74 -2.12 -12.84 17.51
C THR A 74 -1.28 -13.11 16.26
N TYR A 75 -1.93 -13.23 15.10
CA TYR A 75 -1.25 -13.43 13.81
C TYR A 75 -0.32 -12.27 13.48
N VAL A 76 -0.79 -11.02 13.62
CA VAL A 76 0.01 -9.82 13.36
C VAL A 76 1.22 -9.73 14.29
N ILE A 77 1.04 -10.01 15.59
CA ILE A 77 2.16 -10.03 16.55
C ILE A 77 3.22 -11.05 16.12
N GLN A 78 2.80 -12.22 15.64
CA GLN A 78 3.73 -13.24 15.17
C GLN A 78 4.45 -12.84 13.87
N LEU A 79 3.75 -12.18 12.94
CA LEU A 79 4.34 -11.64 11.72
C LEU A 79 5.44 -10.62 12.02
N LEU A 80 5.28 -9.84 13.10
CA LEU A 80 6.19 -8.78 13.52
C LEU A 80 7.29 -9.24 14.50
N LYS A 81 7.45 -10.56 14.77
CA LYS A 81 8.43 -11.05 15.76
C LYS A 81 9.91 -10.81 15.38
N HIS A 82 10.25 -10.81 14.09
CA HIS A 82 11.63 -10.69 13.62
C HIS A 82 11.82 -9.53 12.62
N PRO A 83 11.47 -8.29 13.00
CA PRO A 83 11.36 -7.20 12.04
C PRO A 83 12.73 -6.86 11.42
N PHE A 84 13.80 -6.91 12.21
CA PHE A 84 15.14 -6.49 11.78
C PHE A 84 15.77 -7.46 10.75
N GLU A 85 15.66 -8.77 10.96
CA GLU A 85 16.22 -9.77 10.04
C GLU A 85 15.55 -9.71 8.67
N TYR A 86 14.22 -9.60 8.65
CA TYR A 86 13.47 -9.48 7.40
C TYR A 86 13.71 -8.13 6.73
N PHE A 87 13.87 -7.06 7.51
CA PHE A 87 14.24 -5.75 6.98
C PHE A 87 15.58 -5.78 6.25
N LEU A 88 16.63 -6.36 6.86
CA LEU A 88 17.94 -6.46 6.22
C LEU A 88 17.91 -7.31 4.94
N LYS A 89 17.17 -8.42 4.94
CA LYS A 89 16.96 -9.22 3.72
C LYS A 89 16.23 -8.42 2.64
N GLY A 90 15.19 -7.69 3.02
CA GLY A 90 14.44 -6.82 2.11
C GLY A 90 15.33 -5.73 1.52
N LEU A 91 16.12 -5.05 2.35
CA LEU A 91 17.09 -4.04 1.92
C LEU A 91 18.14 -4.62 0.96
N TYR A 92 18.67 -5.80 1.27
CA TYR A 92 19.62 -6.50 0.40
C TYR A 92 19.02 -6.76 -0.99
N TYR A 93 17.82 -7.34 -1.05
CA TYR A 93 17.16 -7.57 -2.35
C TYR A 93 16.83 -6.26 -3.06
N TYR A 94 16.37 -5.24 -2.33
CA TYR A 94 16.09 -3.92 -2.92
C TYR A 94 17.34 -3.32 -3.57
N LEU A 95 18.48 -3.33 -2.87
CA LEU A 95 19.76 -2.83 -3.40
C LEU A 95 20.25 -3.66 -4.60
N LEU A 96 20.03 -4.98 -4.58
CA LEU A 96 20.35 -5.86 -5.71
C LEU A 96 19.53 -5.51 -6.96
N PHE A 97 18.26 -5.16 -6.79
CA PHE A 97 17.35 -4.79 -7.88
C PHE A 97 17.43 -3.30 -8.29
N LEU A 98 18.04 -2.45 -7.48
CA LEU A 98 18.15 -1.01 -7.74
C LEU A 98 18.76 -0.67 -9.12
N PRO A 99 19.85 -1.33 -9.58
CA PRO A 99 20.38 -1.09 -10.92
C PRO A 99 19.37 -1.46 -12.03
N ILE A 100 18.62 -2.54 -11.84
CA ILE A 100 17.60 -2.97 -12.80
C ILE A 100 16.47 -1.95 -12.85
N LEU A 101 16.01 -1.47 -11.69
CA LEU A 101 15.01 -0.40 -11.60
C LEU A 101 15.48 0.88 -12.28
N PHE A 102 16.75 1.26 -12.12
CA PHE A 102 17.32 2.42 -12.78
C PHE A 102 17.33 2.28 -14.30
N VAL A 103 17.73 1.11 -14.82
CA VAL A 103 17.71 0.81 -16.26
C VAL A 103 16.28 0.87 -16.81
N VAL A 104 15.32 0.22 -16.14
CA VAL A 104 13.91 0.20 -16.56
C VAL A 104 13.32 1.61 -16.55
N THR A 105 13.56 2.39 -15.50
CA THR A 105 13.04 3.76 -15.38
C THR A 105 13.62 4.67 -16.46
N THR A 106 14.94 4.57 -16.70
CA THR A 106 15.61 5.33 -17.75
C THR A 106 15.09 4.96 -19.13
N PHE A 107 14.91 3.66 -19.39
CA PHE A 107 14.37 3.18 -20.66
C PHE A 107 12.93 3.66 -20.89
N SER A 108 12.05 3.57 -19.88
CA SER A 108 10.69 4.11 -19.94
C SER A 108 10.68 5.61 -20.21
N PHE A 109 11.59 6.38 -19.59
CA PHE A 109 11.72 7.81 -19.85
C PHE A 109 12.08 8.10 -21.31
N TYR A 110 13.03 7.35 -21.89
CA TYR A 110 13.37 7.50 -23.31
C TYR A 110 12.17 7.19 -24.22
N ILE A 111 11.42 6.13 -23.95
CA ILE A 111 10.21 5.80 -24.70
C ILE A 111 9.20 6.96 -24.62
N PHE A 112 8.89 7.43 -23.42
CA PHE A 112 7.94 8.54 -23.24
C PHE A 112 8.39 9.82 -23.95
N LYS A 113 9.68 10.12 -23.94
CA LYS A 113 10.24 11.24 -24.70
C LYS A 113 10.06 11.08 -26.20
N THR A 114 10.21 9.87 -26.76
CA THR A 114 10.02 9.66 -28.21
C THR A 114 8.57 9.86 -28.66
N ILE A 115 7.60 9.60 -27.80
CA ILE A 115 6.18 9.81 -28.08
C ILE A 115 5.66 11.18 -27.63
N ASN A 116 6.55 12.11 -27.27
CA ASN A 116 6.23 13.43 -26.71
C ASN A 116 5.27 13.38 -25.50
N PHE A 117 5.33 12.31 -24.72
CA PHE A 117 4.57 12.17 -23.49
C PHE A 117 5.47 12.58 -22.31
N THR A 118 5.03 13.59 -21.55
CA THR A 118 5.69 14.00 -20.31
C THR A 118 4.90 13.45 -19.14
N PRO A 119 5.40 12.43 -18.42
CA PRO A 119 4.71 11.93 -17.24
C PRO A 119 4.61 13.03 -16.20
N GLU A 120 3.41 13.21 -15.64
CA GLU A 120 3.21 14.18 -14.56
C GLU A 120 3.92 13.72 -13.29
N PRO A 121 4.52 14.66 -12.52
CA PRO A 121 5.08 14.34 -11.22
C PRO A 121 4.00 13.77 -10.30
N GLN A 122 4.38 12.79 -9.47
CA GLN A 122 3.47 12.24 -8.47
C GLN A 122 3.02 13.34 -7.50
N GLU A 123 1.72 13.39 -7.17
CA GLU A 123 1.12 14.47 -6.38
C GLU A 123 1.79 14.67 -5.01
N ILE A 124 2.23 13.58 -4.38
CA ILE A 124 2.97 13.63 -3.11
C ILE A 124 4.25 14.46 -3.25
N ILE A 125 4.97 14.35 -4.37
CA ILE A 125 6.19 15.14 -4.64
C ILE A 125 5.82 16.62 -4.76
N LEU A 126 4.71 16.96 -5.43
CA LEU A 126 4.23 18.34 -5.51
C LEU A 126 3.86 18.89 -4.13
N LEU A 127 3.29 18.06 -3.25
CA LEU A 127 2.99 18.43 -1.87
C LEU A 127 4.26 18.73 -1.06
N TYR A 128 5.31 17.92 -1.21
CA TYR A 128 6.61 18.20 -0.60
C TYR A 128 7.22 19.51 -1.08
N LEU A 129 7.22 19.74 -2.40
CA LEU A 129 7.82 20.93 -3.01
C LEU A 129 7.08 22.24 -2.63
N ARG A 130 5.79 22.16 -2.29
CA ARG A 130 4.98 23.30 -1.87
C ARG A 130 4.93 23.52 -0.35
N THR A 131 5.46 22.60 0.44
CA THR A 131 5.35 22.66 1.90
C THR A 131 6.54 23.42 2.50
N ASP A 132 6.30 24.64 3.00
CA ASP A 132 7.33 25.44 3.67
C ASP A 132 7.51 25.11 5.16
N SER A 133 6.54 24.43 5.77
CA SER A 133 6.57 24.09 7.20
C SER A 133 7.34 22.80 7.45
N PHE A 134 8.44 22.88 8.20
CA PHE A 134 9.24 21.72 8.60
C PHE A 134 8.40 20.64 9.30
N TYR A 135 7.49 21.03 10.19
CA TYR A 135 6.63 20.08 10.90
C TYR A 135 5.69 19.34 9.96
N LEU A 136 5.09 20.05 9.01
CA LEU A 136 4.19 19.43 8.02
C LEU A 136 4.98 18.49 7.10
N MET A 137 6.15 18.92 6.64
CA MET A 137 7.05 18.09 5.83
C MET A 137 7.45 16.80 6.57
N PHE A 138 7.80 16.91 7.85
CA PHE A 138 8.16 15.75 8.68
C PHE A 138 6.99 14.78 8.84
N ILE A 139 5.76 15.29 9.02
CA ILE A 139 4.55 14.46 9.11
C ILE A 139 4.29 13.73 7.79
N ILE A 140 4.36 14.43 6.66
CA ILE A 140 4.18 13.83 5.32
C ILE A 140 5.24 12.75 5.09
N PHE A 141 6.50 13.00 5.48
CA PHE A 141 7.58 12.01 5.43
C PHE A 141 7.29 10.77 6.24
N PHE A 142 6.94 10.94 7.51
CA PHE A 142 6.65 9.81 8.37
C PHE A 142 5.46 8.98 7.86
N LEU A 143 4.38 9.64 7.42
CA LEU A 143 3.20 8.96 6.89
C LEU A 143 3.50 8.22 5.59
N SER A 144 4.17 8.87 4.63
CA SER A 144 4.41 8.31 3.30
C SER A 144 5.52 7.26 3.26
N CYS A 145 6.60 7.43 4.03
CA CYS A 145 7.77 6.55 3.96
C CYS A 145 7.74 5.42 4.99
N ILE A 146 6.96 5.55 6.07
CA ILE A 146 6.93 4.55 7.15
C ILE A 146 5.53 3.97 7.28
N VAL A 147 4.53 4.81 7.57
CA VAL A 147 3.18 4.31 7.90
C VAL A 147 2.52 3.64 6.70
N ALA A 148 2.55 4.26 5.53
CA ALA A 148 1.94 3.71 4.31
C ALA A 148 2.58 2.37 3.91
N PRO A 149 3.90 2.25 3.69
CA PRO A 149 4.53 0.97 3.32
C PRO A 149 4.31 -0.12 4.37
N PHE A 150 4.35 0.23 5.66
CA PHE A 150 4.09 -0.74 6.73
C PHE A 150 2.64 -1.26 6.69
N SER A 151 1.68 -0.36 6.50
CA SER A 151 0.26 -0.70 6.42
C SER A 151 -0.05 -1.53 5.18
N GLU A 152 0.53 -1.17 4.04
CA GLU A 152 0.42 -1.93 2.79
C GLU A 152 1.01 -3.33 2.92
N GLU A 153 2.20 -3.48 3.48
CA GLU A 153 2.83 -4.78 3.69
C GLU A 153 1.95 -5.66 4.60
N LEU A 154 1.36 -5.09 5.65
CA LEU A 154 0.45 -5.81 6.54
C LEU A 154 -0.84 -6.25 5.81
N ILE A 155 -1.48 -5.35 5.08
CA ILE A 155 -2.75 -5.62 4.39
C ILE A 155 -2.53 -6.58 3.21
N PHE A 156 -1.63 -6.25 2.30
CA PHE A 156 -1.41 -7.01 1.08
C PHE A 156 -0.64 -8.30 1.33
N ARG A 157 0.50 -8.26 2.01
CA ARG A 157 1.30 -9.48 2.22
C ARG A 157 0.86 -10.28 3.43
N GLY A 158 0.53 -9.59 4.52
CA GLY A 158 0.09 -10.22 5.75
C GLY A 158 -1.29 -10.86 5.61
N MET A 159 -2.25 -10.19 4.97
CA MET A 159 -3.64 -10.68 4.91
C MET A 159 -4.01 -11.26 3.54
N ILE A 160 -3.95 -10.45 2.49
CA ILE A 160 -4.47 -10.85 1.16
C ILE A 160 -3.64 -12.00 0.57
N TYR A 161 -2.33 -11.84 0.44
CA TYR A 161 -1.42 -12.86 -0.08
C TYR A 161 -1.44 -14.14 0.75
N ALA A 162 -1.47 -14.00 2.09
CA ALA A 162 -1.55 -15.15 2.98
C ALA A 162 -2.82 -15.99 2.74
N GLY A 163 -3.98 -15.33 2.56
CA GLY A 163 -5.25 -16.00 2.25
C GLY A 163 -5.32 -16.58 0.84
N LEU A 164 -4.79 -15.87 -0.17
CA LEU A 164 -4.75 -16.37 -1.55
C LEU A 164 -3.86 -17.61 -1.68
N LYS A 165 -2.71 -17.61 -1.01
CA LYS A 165 -1.75 -18.72 -1.04
C LYS A 165 -2.30 -20.03 -0.49
N GLN A 166 -3.33 -20.00 0.36
CA GLN A 166 -3.96 -21.23 0.86
C GLN A 166 -4.66 -22.01 -0.26
N ARG A 167 -5.17 -21.31 -1.28
CA ARG A 167 -6.03 -21.91 -2.32
C ARG A 167 -5.36 -21.96 -3.69
N PHE A 168 -4.41 -21.08 -3.96
CA PHE A 168 -3.74 -20.96 -5.26
C PHE A 168 -2.25 -21.31 -5.20
N SER A 169 -1.70 -21.70 -6.34
CA SER A 169 -0.25 -21.90 -6.48
C SER A 169 0.49 -20.57 -6.34
N ILE A 170 1.77 -20.65 -5.94
CA ILE A 170 2.62 -19.48 -5.68
C ILE A 170 2.61 -18.44 -6.83
N PRO A 171 2.76 -18.81 -8.12
CA PRO A 171 2.75 -17.82 -9.20
C PRO A 171 1.40 -17.10 -9.33
N LEU A 172 0.29 -17.81 -9.13
CA LEU A 172 -1.05 -17.21 -9.24
C LEU A 172 -1.41 -16.34 -8.03
N SER A 173 -0.70 -16.50 -6.91
CA SER A 173 -0.90 -15.70 -5.70
C SER A 173 -0.04 -14.43 -5.69
N MET A 174 0.98 -14.34 -6.55
CA MET A 174 1.86 -13.17 -6.69
C MET A 174 1.38 -12.16 -7.73
N ILE A 175 0.43 -12.58 -8.59
CA ILE A 175 -0.24 -11.74 -9.59
C ILE A 175 -1.48 -11.12 -8.94
#